data_AF-A0A1V5GQR6-F1
#
_entry.id   AF-A0A1V5GQR6-F1
#
_cell.length_a   1.000
_cell.length_b   1.000
_cell.length_c   1.000
_cell.angle_alpha   90.00
_cell.angle_beta   90.00
_cell.angle_gamma   90.00
#
_symmetry.space_group_name_H-M   'P 1'
#
loop_
_entity.id
_entity.type
_entity.pdbx_description
1 polymer ?
#
loop_
_entity_poly.entity_id
_entity_poly.type
_entity_poly.pdbx_seq_one_letter_code
_entity_poly.pdbx_strand_id
1 'polypeptide(L)'
;MWKDLPEQWKAVFCEAWDAMKSGSVPSGAVIYDKEGNLLAGSHNGFKNTDVNPYTSHSCINAINQLSLRDVESNNGLTIYSSMEPCLMCLGAIAISNIKEIHSASRDLFLRCNTSHIR
;
A
#
# COMPACT_ATOMS: atom_id res chain seq x y z
N MET A 1 -11.99 6.08 -19.16
CA MET A 1 -11.31 5.05 -18.34
C MET A 1 -10.35 5.65 -17.31
N TRP A 2 -9.22 6.28 -17.69
CA TRP A 2 -8.32 6.92 -16.70
C TRP A 2 -8.91 8.19 -16.07
N LYS A 3 -9.57 9.04 -16.88
CA LYS A 3 -10.16 10.30 -16.43
C LYS A 3 -11.25 10.10 -15.36
N ASP A 4 -11.96 8.98 -15.44
CA ASP A 4 -13.12 8.65 -14.60
C ASP A 4 -12.73 7.91 -13.31
N LEU A 5 -11.44 7.63 -13.13
CA LEU A 5 -10.94 6.87 -12.00
C LEU A 5 -10.85 7.76 -10.74
N PRO A 6 -11.21 7.26 -9.54
CA PRO A 6 -10.96 8.00 -8.29
C PRO A 6 -9.47 8.32 -8.10
N GLU A 7 -9.18 9.44 -7.45
CA GLU A 7 -7.80 9.93 -7.24
C GLU A 7 -6.91 8.94 -6.48
N GLN A 8 -7.49 8.18 -5.53
CA GLN A 8 -6.79 7.15 -4.77
C GLN A 8 -6.23 6.08 -5.71
N TRP A 9 -7.04 5.61 -6.67
CA TRP A 9 -6.64 4.59 -7.62
C TRP A 9 -5.68 5.14 -8.68
N LYS A 10 -5.82 6.41 -9.09
CA LYS A 10 -4.82 7.06 -9.95
C LYS A 10 -3.45 7.05 -9.25
N ALA A 11 -3.40 7.44 -7.97
CA ALA A 11 -2.16 7.44 -7.19
C ALA A 11 -1.56 6.02 -7.07
N VAL A 12 -2.36 5.01 -6.74
CA VAL A 12 -1.93 3.59 -6.72
C VAL A 12 -1.28 3.17 -8.04
N PHE A 13 -1.93 3.48 -9.17
CA PHE A 13 -1.42 3.06 -10.48
C PHE A 13 -0.23 3.88 -10.95
N CYS A 14 -0.08 5.15 -10.53
CA CYS A 14 1.15 5.90 -10.74
C CYS A 14 2.34 5.24 -10.01
N GLU A 15 2.17 4.84 -8.75
CA GLU A 15 3.20 4.11 -8.00
C GLU A 15 3.54 2.76 -8.67
N ALA A 16 2.52 1.99 -9.06
CA ALA A 16 2.75 0.72 -9.75
C ALA A 16 3.49 0.91 -11.10
N TRP A 17 3.21 2.00 -11.80
CA TRP A 17 3.91 2.37 -13.03
C TRP A 17 5.37 2.75 -12.78
N ASP A 18 5.67 3.44 -11.68
CA ASP A 18 7.03 3.78 -11.28
C ASP A 18 7.85 2.52 -10.91
N ALA A 19 7.25 1.56 -10.21
CA ALA A 19 7.87 0.25 -10.01
C ALA A 19 8.14 -0.48 -11.34
N MET A 20 7.20 -0.44 -12.28
CA MET A 20 7.39 -1.05 -13.60
C MET A 20 8.57 -0.41 -14.35
N LYS A 21 8.68 0.92 -14.34
CA LYS A 21 9.79 1.66 -14.97
C LYS A 21 11.14 1.35 -14.33
N SER A 22 11.17 1.05 -13.03
CA SER A 22 12.40 0.63 -12.33
C SER A 22 12.75 -0.86 -12.54
N GLY A 23 11.93 -1.62 -13.28
CA GLY A 23 12.10 -3.05 -13.49
C GLY A 23 11.72 -3.91 -12.28
N SER A 24 11.04 -3.32 -11.29
CA SER A 24 10.48 -4.02 -10.13
C SER A 24 9.10 -4.61 -10.45
N VAL A 25 8.51 -5.33 -9.48
CA VAL A 25 7.15 -5.86 -9.61
C VAL A 25 6.17 -4.68 -9.66
N PRO A 26 5.24 -4.57 -10.63
CA PRO A 26 4.35 -3.41 -10.80
C PRO A 26 3.27 -3.37 -9.71
N SER A 27 3.68 -3.01 -8.50
CA SER A 27 2.82 -2.90 -7.32
C SER A 27 3.00 -1.54 -6.68
N GLY A 28 1.87 -0.90 -6.38
CA GLY A 28 1.80 0.41 -5.73
C GLY A 28 0.81 0.37 -4.56
N ALA A 29 1.08 1.17 -3.54
CA ALA A 29 0.22 1.34 -2.37
C ALA A 29 0.28 2.78 -1.87
N VAL A 30 -0.85 3.29 -1.39
CA VAL A 30 -1.00 4.67 -0.91
C VAL A 30 -1.87 4.70 0.33
N ILE A 31 -1.61 5.65 1.23
CA ILE A 31 -2.29 5.79 2.52
C ILE A 31 -2.95 7.16 2.59
N TYR A 32 -4.22 7.16 2.95
CA TYR A 32 -5.05 8.36 3.08
C TYR A 32 -5.60 8.49 4.51
N ASP A 33 -5.83 9.72 4.95
CA ASP A 33 -6.66 10.01 6.13
C ASP A 33 -8.16 9.99 5.82
N LYS A 34 -9.00 10.23 6.84
CA LYS A 34 -10.47 10.24 6.70
C LYS A 34 -10.97 11.43 5.89
N GLU A 35 -10.21 12.51 5.88
CA GLU A 35 -10.48 13.75 5.16
C GLU A 35 -10.14 13.61 3.66
N GLY A 36 -9.46 12.53 3.27
CA GLY A 36 -9.10 12.24 1.89
C GLY A 36 -7.76 12.84 1.47
N ASN A 37 -6.90 13.23 2.42
CA ASN A 37 -5.55 13.68 2.15
C ASN A 37 -4.60 12.49 1.97
N LEU A 38 -3.75 12.55 0.95
CA LEU A 38 -2.69 11.56 0.73
C LEU A 38 -1.56 11.79 1.73
N LEU A 39 -1.31 10.82 2.59
CA LEU A 39 -0.24 10.88 3.61
C LEU A 39 1.05 10.22 3.15
N ALA A 40 0.95 9.11 2.43
CA ALA A 40 2.10 8.35 1.96
C ALA A 40 1.78 7.59 0.67
N GLY A 41 2.79 7.37 -0.16
CA GLY A 41 2.68 6.64 -1.41
C GLY A 41 3.99 5.94 -1.75
N SER A 42 3.93 4.66 -2.09
CA SER A 42 5.12 3.92 -2.46
C SER A 42 4.84 2.72 -3.34
N HIS A 43 5.90 2.22 -3.95
CA HIS A 43 5.88 1.08 -4.85
C HIS A 43 6.87 0.00 -4.42
N ASN A 44 6.77 -1.16 -5.07
CA ASN A 44 7.69 -2.27 -4.82
C ASN A 44 9.13 -1.88 -5.21
N GLY A 45 10.06 -2.06 -4.27
CA GLY A 45 11.47 -1.74 -4.43
C GLY A 45 12.35 -2.97 -4.59
N PHE A 46 11.83 -4.09 -5.11
CA PHE A 46 12.58 -5.35 -5.23
C PHE A 46 13.91 -5.23 -6.00
N LYS A 47 14.00 -4.30 -6.96
CA LYS A 47 15.25 -4.02 -7.70
C LYS A 47 16.11 -2.91 -7.09
N ASN A 48 15.68 -2.29 -5.99
CA ASN A 48 16.47 -1.28 -5.29
C ASN A 48 17.53 -1.96 -4.41
N THR A 49 18.80 -1.58 -4.59
CA THR A 49 19.95 -2.18 -3.88
C THR A 49 20.14 -1.65 -2.46
N ASP A 50 19.51 -0.52 -2.11
CA ASP A 50 19.72 0.15 -0.83
C ASP A 50 18.80 -0.37 0.28
N VAL A 51 17.87 -1.26 -0.07
CA VAL A 51 16.89 -1.85 0.85
C VAL A 51 16.83 -3.37 0.65
N ASN A 52 16.37 -4.09 1.68
CA ASN A 52 16.16 -5.53 1.56
C ASN A 52 15.04 -5.79 0.52
N PRO A 53 15.35 -6.46 -0.61
CA PRO A 53 14.39 -6.63 -1.69
C PRO A 53 13.20 -7.52 -1.29
N TYR A 54 13.37 -8.42 -0.32
CA TYR A 54 12.32 -9.33 0.14
C TYR A 54 11.30 -8.65 1.06
N THR A 55 11.62 -7.50 1.63
CA THR A 55 10.69 -6.74 2.49
C THR A 55 10.24 -5.43 1.85
N SER A 56 10.83 -5.02 0.73
CA SER A 56 10.52 -3.78 0.01
C SER A 56 9.23 -3.91 -0.84
N HIS A 57 8.14 -4.27 -0.19
CA HIS A 57 6.80 -4.28 -0.78
C HIS A 57 6.18 -2.90 -0.68
N SER A 58 5.32 -2.56 -1.64
CA SER A 58 4.63 -1.26 -1.72
C SER A 58 3.93 -0.86 -0.41
N CYS A 59 3.17 -1.76 0.22
CA CYS A 59 2.51 -1.50 1.50
C CYS A 59 3.49 -1.23 2.64
N ILE A 60 4.58 -2.00 2.75
CA ILE A 60 5.60 -1.82 3.78
C ILE A 60 6.30 -0.47 3.58
N ASN A 61 6.68 -0.18 2.34
CA ASN A 61 7.34 1.07 2.00
C ASN A 61 6.44 2.28 2.26
N ALA A 62 5.14 2.20 1.97
CA ALA A 62 4.17 3.25 2.28
C ALA A 62 4.01 3.47 3.78
N ILE A 63 3.93 2.39 4.58
CA ILE A 63 3.88 2.47 6.05
C ILE A 63 5.15 3.11 6.60
N ASN A 64 6.33 2.77 6.07
CA ASN A 64 7.61 3.34 6.51
C ASN A 64 7.73 4.86 6.28
N GLN A 65 6.92 5.43 5.39
CA GLN A 65 6.86 6.88 5.18
C GLN A 65 5.98 7.59 6.21
N LEU A 66 5.13 6.87 6.95
CA LEU A 66 4.34 7.46 8.02
C LEU A 66 5.24 7.89 9.18
N SER A 67 4.89 9.01 9.81
CA SER A 67 5.59 9.47 11.00
C SER A 67 5.40 8.46 12.13
N LEU A 68 6.49 7.85 12.61
CA LEU A 68 6.49 6.89 13.72
C LEU A 68 6.11 7.51 15.09
N ARG A 69 5.67 8.77 15.12
CA ARG A 69 5.51 9.53 16.37
C ARG A 69 4.33 9.04 17.20
N ASP A 70 3.30 8.46 16.60
CA ASP A 70 2.18 7.89 17.35
C ASP A 70 1.38 6.86 16.53
N VAL A 71 1.52 5.57 16.84
CA VAL A 71 0.75 4.49 16.19
C VAL A 71 -0.75 4.60 16.51
N GLU A 72 -1.11 5.19 17.64
CA GLU A 72 -2.53 5.41 17.98
C GLU A 72 -3.16 6.46 17.04
N SER A 73 -2.38 7.43 16.58
CA SER A 73 -2.82 8.47 15.63
C SER A 73 -3.13 7.94 14.22
N ASN A 74 -2.66 6.74 13.88
CA ASN A 74 -2.99 6.08 12.61
C ASN A 74 -4.41 5.49 12.57
N ASN A 75 -5.15 5.56 13.68
CA ASN A 75 -6.53 5.12 13.70
C ASN A 75 -7.38 5.93 12.70
N GLY A 76 -7.95 5.25 11.71
CA GLY A 76 -8.74 5.87 10.67
C GLY A 76 -8.02 6.15 9.37
N LEU A 77 -6.75 5.76 9.27
CA LEU A 77 -6.07 5.70 7.99
C LEU A 77 -6.62 4.55 7.14
N THR A 78 -6.59 4.77 5.84
CA THR A 78 -7.01 3.82 4.82
C THR A 78 -5.85 3.56 3.86
N ILE A 79 -5.52 2.30 3.62
CA ILE A 79 -4.53 1.92 2.61
C ILE A 79 -5.21 1.38 1.35
N TYR A 80 -4.82 1.92 0.19
CA TYR A 80 -5.20 1.43 -1.12
C TYR A 80 -4.00 0.73 -1.75
N SER A 81 -4.21 -0.45 -2.32
CA SER A 81 -3.15 -1.27 -2.92
C SER A 81 -3.56 -1.79 -4.30
N SER A 82 -2.61 -1.85 -5.23
CA SER A 82 -2.86 -2.38 -6.58
C SER A 82 -3.19 -3.88 -6.58
N MET A 83 -2.77 -4.60 -5.55
CA MET A 83 -3.06 -6.01 -5.33
C MET A 83 -3.32 -6.27 -3.84
N GLU A 84 -4.08 -7.31 -3.54
CA GLU A 84 -4.30 -7.80 -2.17
C GLU A 84 -2.96 -7.96 -1.41
N PRO A 85 -2.80 -7.35 -0.23
CA PRO A 85 -1.55 -7.43 0.53
C PRO A 85 -1.24 -8.88 0.95
N CYS A 86 0.03 -9.28 0.82
CA CYS A 86 0.49 -10.57 1.35
C CYS A 86 0.49 -10.58 2.89
N LEU A 87 0.66 -11.76 3.50
CA LEU A 87 0.66 -11.93 4.97
C LEU A 87 1.61 -10.97 5.71
N MET A 88 2.81 -10.73 5.15
CA MET A 88 3.76 -9.77 5.73
C MET A 88 3.18 -8.35 5.75
N CYS A 89 2.63 -7.90 4.62
CA CYS A 89 2.04 -6.56 4.51
C CYS A 89 0.79 -6.44 5.38
N LEU A 90 -0.05 -7.47 5.43
CA LEU A 90 -1.25 -7.51 6.26
C LEU A 90 -0.91 -7.37 7.75
N GLY A 91 0.11 -8.11 8.21
CA GLY A 91 0.60 -8.00 9.58
C GLY A 91 1.12 -6.60 9.90
N ALA A 92 1.88 -5.99 8.99
CA ALA A 92 2.36 -4.62 9.15
C ALA A 92 1.20 -3.61 9.22
N ILE A 93 0.22 -3.69 8.30
CA ILE A 93 -0.97 -2.82 8.29
C ILE A 93 -1.72 -2.90 9.63
N ALA A 94 -1.93 -4.12 10.14
CA ALA A 94 -2.61 -4.35 11.41
C ALA A 94 -1.83 -3.76 12.60
N ILE A 95 -0.51 -3.98 12.67
CA ILE A 95 0.37 -3.45 13.71
C ILE A 95 0.43 -1.91 13.65
N SER A 96 0.39 -1.33 12.46
CA SER A 96 0.38 0.11 12.24
C SER A 96 -0.96 0.79 12.54
N ASN A 97 -1.97 0.02 13.01
CA ASN A 97 -3.29 0.50 13.38
C ASN A 97 -4.11 1.14 12.25
N ILE A 98 -3.81 0.75 11.00
CA ILE A 98 -4.58 1.13 9.80
C ILE A 98 -5.77 0.17 9.70
N LYS A 99 -6.99 0.70 9.61
CA LYS A 99 -8.24 -0.09 9.77
C LYS A 99 -8.93 -0.46 8.47
N GLU A 100 -8.64 0.25 7.38
CA GLU A 100 -9.32 0.05 6.11
C GLU A 100 -8.31 -0.28 5.01
N ILE A 101 -8.63 -1.33 4.24
CA ILE A 101 -7.80 -1.80 3.12
C ILE A 101 -8.69 -1.92 1.89
N HIS A 102 -8.30 -1.24 0.81
CA HIS A 102 -8.90 -1.41 -0.51
C HIS A 102 -7.87 -1.99 -1.47
N SER A 103 -8.23 -3.05 -2.18
CA SER A 103 -7.33 -3.73 -3.13
C SER A 103 -7.97 -3.77 -4.52
N ALA A 104 -7.19 -3.42 -5.57
CA ALA A 104 -7.71 -3.42 -6.94
C ALA A 104 -7.86 -4.84 -7.51
N SER A 105 -7.01 -5.78 -7.10
CA SER A 105 -7.09 -7.19 -7.48
C SER A 105 -6.94 -8.11 -6.28
N ARG A 106 -7.47 -9.33 -6.40
CA ARG A 106 -7.27 -10.39 -5.39
C ARG A 106 -5.97 -11.14 -5.65
N ASP A 107 -5.33 -11.59 -4.58
CA ASP A 107 -4.23 -12.53 -4.62
C ASP A 107 -4.81 -13.95 -4.68
N LEU A 108 -4.58 -14.63 -5.80
CA LEU A 108 -5.15 -15.96 -6.04
C LEU A 108 -4.47 -17.08 -5.23
N PHE A 109 -3.25 -16.84 -4.74
CA PHE A 109 -2.44 -17.84 -4.03
C PHE A 109 -2.69 -17.80 -2.53
N LEU A 110 -2.71 -16.61 -1.93
CA LEU A 110 -2.85 -16.41 -0.49
C LEU A 110 -4.29 -16.14 -0.05
N ARG A 111 -5.11 -15.47 -0.89
CA ARG A 111 -6.50 -15.06 -0.57
C ARG A 111 -6.67 -14.53 0.86
N CYS A 112 -5.87 -13.55 1.23
CA CYS A 112 -5.90 -12.91 2.55
C CYS A 112 -7.10 -11.96 2.68
N ASN A 113 -8.32 -12.51 2.82
CA ASN A 113 -9.58 -11.75 2.83
C ASN A 113 -9.49 -10.35 3.48
N THR A 114 -9.26 -9.31 2.67
CA THR A 114 -9.02 -7.93 3.14
C THR A 114 -10.28 -7.19 3.55
N SER A 115 -11.45 -7.82 3.39
CA SER A 115 -12.73 -7.13 3.57
C SER A 115 -12.97 -6.66 5.01
N HIS A 116 -12.38 -7.32 6.02
CA HIS A 116 -12.54 -6.93 7.43
C HIS A 116 -11.33 -7.36 8.28
N ILE A 117 -10.30 -6.51 8.40
CA ILE A 117 -9.40 -6.59 9.57
C ILE A 117 -10.11 -5.86 10.71
N ARG A 118 -10.68 -6.62 11.67
CA ARG A 118 -11.26 -6.06 12.90
C ARG A 118 -10.16 -5.82 13.93
#